data_AF-A0A2S7IQ34-F1
#
_entry.id   AF-A0A2S7IQ34-F1
#
_cell.length_a   1.000
_cell.length_b   1.000
_cell.length_c   1.000
_cell.angle_alpha   90.00
_cell.angle_beta   90.00
_cell.angle_gamma   90.00
#
_symmetry.space_group_name_H-M   'P 1'
#
loop_
_entity.id
_entity.type
_entity.pdbx_description
1 polymer ?
#
loop_
_entity_poly.entity_id
_entity_poly.type
_entity_poly.pdbx_seq_one_letter_code
_entity_poly.pdbx_strand_id
1 'polypeptide(L)'
;MTYKDPIMAGYRDFIREAQKLNMVSNERMFRLLTKIKGEAFVNDLQALIKILGCRYSKIRVSRKPMGIRIIEKRVPSISELWVEMKEGEFIKAIVSIQVKPDRWIVLYL
;
A
#
# COMPACT_ATOMS: atom_id res chain seq x y z
N MET A 1 22.26 4.30 31.22
CA MET A 1 22.79 4.91 30.00
C MET A 1 22.47 4.01 28.83
N THR A 2 21.45 4.32 28.03
CA THR A 2 21.20 3.61 26.78
C THR A 2 22.21 4.09 25.75
N TYR A 3 23.17 3.23 25.41
CA TYR A 3 24.05 3.44 24.26
C TYR A 3 23.14 3.62 23.03
N LYS A 4 23.04 4.86 22.53
CA LYS A 4 22.44 5.13 21.22
C LYS A 4 23.45 4.63 20.20
N ASP A 5 23.26 3.39 19.75
CA ASP A 5 24.03 2.84 18.64
C ASP A 5 23.91 3.79 17.43
N PRO A 6 25.00 4.44 17.01
CA PRO A 6 24.96 5.42 15.91
C PRO A 6 24.55 4.76 14.58
N ILE A 7 24.76 3.45 14.42
CA ILE A 7 24.31 2.69 13.25
C ILE A 7 22.77 2.63 13.24
N MET A 8 22.16 2.37 14.39
CA MET A 8 20.70 2.36 14.54
C MET A 8 20.09 3.76 14.36
N ALA A 9 20.80 4.83 14.74
CA ALA A 9 20.36 6.20 14.49
C ALA A 9 20.35 6.49 12.97
N GLY A 10 21.45 6.21 12.26
CA GLY A 10 21.53 6.39 10.81
C GLY A 10 20.49 5.56 10.04
N TYR A 11 20.27 4.30 10.45
CA TYR A 11 19.25 3.44 9.83
C TYR A 11 17.81 3.98 10.04
N ARG A 12 17.50 4.49 11.24
CA ARG A 12 16.19 5.12 11.52
C ARG A 12 15.95 6.35 10.66
N ASP A 13 16.96 7.18 10.47
CA ASP A 13 16.83 8.38 9.65
C ASP A 13 16.68 8.03 8.16
N PHE A 14 17.43 7.03 7.67
CA PHE A 14 17.22 6.48 6.33
C PHE A 14 15.80 5.95 6.12
N ILE A 15 15.24 5.20 7.08
CA ILE A 15 13.84 4.73 7.02
C ILE A 15 12.88 5.92 6.95
N ARG A 16 13.06 6.93 7.80
CA ARG A 16 12.17 8.12 7.83
C ARG A 16 12.18 8.86 6.50
N GLU A 17 13.34 9.03 5.88
CA GLU A 17 13.44 9.66 4.56
C GLU A 17 12.72 8.82 3.49
N ALA A 18 12.92 7.50 3.49
CA ALA A 18 12.22 6.60 2.58
C ALA A 18 10.68 6.66 2.77
N GLN A 19 10.21 6.71 4.02
CA GLN A 19 8.79 6.86 4.35
C GLN A 19 8.25 8.20 3.82
N LYS A 20 8.98 9.31 4.00
CA LYS A 20 8.61 10.63 3.51
C LYS A 20 8.50 10.65 1.97
N LEU A 21 9.47 10.07 1.27
CA LEU A 21 9.45 9.96 -0.19
C LEU A 21 8.27 9.11 -0.69
N ASN A 22 7.97 8.01 -0.01
CA ASN A 22 6.81 7.18 -0.32
C ASN A 22 5.50 7.94 -0.12
N MET A 23 5.35 8.72 0.95
CA MET A 23 4.16 9.53 1.19
C MET A 23 3.93 10.56 0.07
N VAL A 24 4.96 11.31 -0.32
CA VAL A 24 4.87 12.28 -1.44
C VAL A 24 4.48 11.58 -2.75
N SER A 25 5.07 10.41 -3.04
CA SER A 25 4.71 9.61 -4.21
C SER A 25 3.25 9.13 -4.15
N ASN A 26 2.79 8.69 -2.98
CA ASN A 26 1.43 8.21 -2.76
C ASN A 26 0.40 9.33 -2.88
N GLU A 27 0.68 10.54 -2.42
CA GLU A 27 -0.20 11.71 -2.62
C GLU A 27 -0.45 12.03 -4.10
N ARG A 28 0.59 11.92 -4.94
CA ARG A 28 0.43 12.03 -6.39
C ARG A 28 -0.44 10.92 -6.94
N MET A 29 -0.26 9.68 -6.45
CA MET A 29 -1.08 8.54 -6.85
C MET A 29 -2.56 8.74 -6.45
N PHE A 30 -2.83 9.19 -5.23
CA PHE A 30 -4.18 9.47 -4.76
C PHE A 30 -4.88 10.50 -5.65
N ARG A 31 -4.22 11.61 -6.00
CA ARG A 31 -4.79 12.59 -6.93
C ARG A 31 -5.14 12.01 -8.30
N LEU A 32 -4.34 11.07 -8.81
CA LEU A 32 -4.65 10.37 -10.07
C LEU A 32 -5.83 9.41 -9.90
N LEU A 33 -5.87 8.67 -8.79
CA LEU A 33 -6.95 7.74 -8.49
C LEU A 33 -8.28 8.46 -8.26
N THR A 34 -8.27 9.65 -7.63
CA THR A 34 -9.44 10.51 -7.48
C THR A 34 -10.05 10.82 -8.86
N LYS A 35 -9.22 11.13 -9.86
CA LYS A 35 -9.70 11.40 -11.23
C LYS A 35 -10.24 10.17 -11.96
N ILE A 36 -9.86 8.96 -11.55
CA ILE A 36 -10.24 7.71 -12.24
C ILE A 36 -11.45 7.04 -11.57
N LYS A 37 -11.49 7.01 -10.23
CA LYS A 37 -12.47 6.26 -9.44
C LYS A 37 -13.29 7.15 -8.48
N GLY A 38 -12.99 8.44 -8.39
CA GLY A 38 -13.65 9.39 -7.51
C GLY A 38 -13.02 9.46 -6.11
N GLU A 39 -13.48 10.44 -5.33
CA GLU A 39 -12.99 10.68 -3.95
C GLU A 39 -13.37 9.56 -2.99
N ALA A 40 -14.58 9.01 -3.10
CA ALA A 40 -15.05 7.90 -2.27
C ALA A 40 -14.09 6.70 -2.32
N PHE A 41 -13.64 6.34 -3.52
CA PHE A 41 -12.66 5.26 -3.71
C PHE A 41 -11.33 5.54 -3.01
N VAL A 42 -10.84 6.77 -3.09
CA VAL A 42 -9.56 7.13 -2.47
C VAL A 42 -9.66 7.15 -0.94
N ASN A 43 -10.78 7.62 -0.39
CA ASN A 43 -11.05 7.58 1.05
C ASN A 43 -11.08 6.14 1.57
N ASP A 44 -11.77 5.26 0.87
CA ASP A 44 -11.82 3.83 1.18
C ASP A 44 -10.46 3.15 1.03
N LEU A 45 -9.68 3.52 -0.01
CA LEU A 45 -8.31 3.02 -0.18
C LEU A 45 -7.41 3.43 0.99
N GLN A 46 -7.51 4.68 1.45
CA GLN A 46 -6.76 5.16 2.60
C GLN A 46 -7.19 4.46 3.90
N ALA A 47 -8.49 4.22 4.08
CA ALA A 47 -9.02 3.42 5.19
C ALA A 47 -8.47 1.99 5.15
N LEU A 48 -8.47 1.35 3.98
CA LEU A 48 -7.93 0.02 3.77
C LEU A 48 -6.42 -0.04 4.08
N ILE A 49 -5.63 0.92 3.58
CA ILE A 49 -4.18 1.02 3.88
C ILE A 49 -3.94 1.12 5.40
N LYS A 50 -4.79 1.85 6.12
CA LYS A 50 -4.73 1.96 7.58
C LYS A 50 -5.08 0.63 8.26
N ILE A 51 -6.14 -0.06 7.80
CA ILE A 51 -6.55 -1.37 8.32
C ILE A 51 -5.45 -2.42 8.12
N LEU A 52 -4.79 -2.40 6.97
CA LEU A 52 -3.72 -3.33 6.64
C LEU A 52 -2.37 -2.97 7.31
N GLY A 53 -2.27 -1.80 7.96
CA GLY A 53 -1.04 -1.38 8.64
C GLY A 53 0.10 -0.92 7.71
N CYS A 54 -0.16 -0.70 6.41
CA CYS A 54 0.86 -0.42 5.40
C CYS A 54 0.97 1.06 5.00
N ARG A 55 0.74 1.98 5.95
CA ARG A 55 0.68 3.44 5.70
C ARG A 55 1.85 4.01 4.90
N TYR A 56 3.05 3.47 5.10
CA TYR A 56 4.27 3.95 4.42
C TYR A 56 4.68 3.11 3.21
N SER A 57 3.87 2.10 2.85
CA SER A 57 4.10 1.27 1.67
C SER A 57 3.89 2.11 0.41
N LYS A 58 4.78 1.94 -0.56
CA LYS A 58 4.70 2.65 -1.83
C LYS A 58 3.63 2.00 -2.71
N ILE A 59 2.64 2.78 -3.13
CA ILE A 59 1.63 2.34 -4.08
C ILE A 59 2.28 2.23 -5.46
N ARG A 60 2.19 1.05 -6.08
CA ARG A 60 2.69 0.80 -7.44
C ARG A 60 1.56 0.50 -8.40
N VAL A 61 1.81 0.66 -9.69
CA VAL A 61 0.88 0.26 -10.75
C VAL A 61 1.38 -1.04 -11.37
N SER A 62 0.48 -1.99 -11.56
CA SER A 62 0.70 -3.24 -12.28
C SER A 62 -0.34 -3.42 -13.38
N ARG A 63 0.00 -4.20 -14.41
CA ARG A 63 -0.93 -4.63 -15.46
C ARG A 63 -1.67 -5.93 -15.13
N LYS A 64 -1.21 -6.67 -14.12
CA LYS A 64 -1.80 -7.94 -13.69
C LYS A 64 -1.94 -7.96 -12.17
N PRO A 65 -3.04 -8.54 -11.64
CA PRO A 65 -3.14 -8.80 -10.20
C PRO A 65 -2.17 -9.92 -9.80
N MET A 66 -1.94 -10.06 -8.50
CA MET A 66 -1.16 -11.15 -7.91
C MET A 66 -2.00 -11.91 -6.89
N GLY A 67 -1.89 -13.25 -6.88
CA GLY A 67 -2.49 -14.11 -5.88
C GLY A 67 -3.93 -14.52 -6.16
N ILE A 68 -4.75 -14.62 -5.10
CA ILE A 68 -6.13 -15.08 -5.16
C ILE A 68 -7.12 -13.93 -4.93
N ARG A 69 -8.28 -14.01 -5.57
CA ARG A 69 -9.35 -13.03 -5.41
C ARG A 69 -10.08 -13.23 -4.07
N ILE A 70 -10.22 -12.16 -3.30
CA ILE A 70 -10.91 -12.10 -2.02
C ILE A 70 -11.97 -10.99 -2.07
N ILE A 71 -13.14 -11.25 -1.48
CA ILE A 71 -14.20 -10.26 -1.32
C ILE A 71 -13.85 -9.35 -0.14
N GLU A 72 -13.86 -8.04 -0.36
CA GLU A 72 -13.66 -7.05 0.68
C GLU A 72 -15.00 -6.41 1.05
N LYS A 73 -15.32 -6.43 2.34
CA LYS A 73 -16.61 -5.95 2.89
C LYS A 73 -16.44 -4.73 3.80
N ARG A 74 -15.21 -4.43 4.22
CA ARG A 74 -14.90 -3.35 5.16
C ARG A 74 -14.91 -1.97 4.51
N VAL A 75 -14.75 -1.90 3.18
CA VAL A 75 -14.69 -0.67 2.41
C VAL A 75 -15.64 -0.74 1.20
N PRO A 76 -16.73 0.03 1.14
CA PRO A 76 -17.81 -0.18 0.17
C PRO A 76 -17.42 -0.03 -1.31
N SER A 77 -16.50 0.87 -1.64
CA SER A 77 -16.12 1.15 -3.04
C SER A 77 -15.06 0.20 -3.60
N ILE A 78 -14.52 -0.70 -2.76
CA ILE A 78 -13.54 -1.71 -3.14
C ILE A 78 -14.13 -3.08 -2.82
N SER A 79 -14.83 -3.66 -3.78
CA SER A 79 -15.57 -4.93 -3.60
C SER A 79 -14.67 -6.17 -3.58
N GLU A 80 -13.50 -6.10 -4.24
CA GLU A 80 -12.59 -7.22 -4.35
C GLU A 80 -11.12 -6.78 -4.32
N LEU A 81 -10.31 -7.66 -3.75
CA LEU A 81 -8.86 -7.55 -3.63
C LEU A 81 -8.24 -8.82 -4.18
N TRP A 82 -7.05 -8.71 -4.75
CA TRP A 82 -6.23 -9.86 -5.09
C TRP A 82 -5.07 -9.92 -4.12
N VAL A 83 -4.92 -11.05 -3.42
CA VAL A 83 -3.95 -11.19 -2.34
C VAL A 83 -3.02 -12.35 -2.63
N GLU A 84 -1.73 -12.07 -2.74
CA GLU A 84 -0.67 -13.07 -2.77
C GLU A 84 0.02 -13.07 -1.41
N MET A 85 0.01 -14.20 -0.72
CA MET A 85 0.84 -14.41 0.46
C MET A 85 2.16 -15.02 0.03
N LYS A 86 3.27 -14.45 0.49
CA LYS A 86 4.61 -15.01 0.29
C LYS A 86 5.06 -15.64 1.60
N GLU A 87 5.29 -16.95 1.54
CA GLU A 87 5.85 -17.71 2.65
C GLU A 87 7.36 -17.43 2.78
N GLY A 88 7.80 -17.25 4.03
CA GLY A 88 9.18 -16.95 4.43
C GLY A 88 9.24 -16.74 5.95
N GLU A 89 10.40 -16.34 6.51
CA GLU A 89 10.55 -16.07 7.96
C GLU A 89 9.57 -15.02 8.51
N PHE A 90 9.03 -14.16 7.64
CA PHE A 90 7.98 -13.21 7.93
C PHE A 90 6.88 -13.32 6.87
N ILE A 91 5.61 -13.35 7.31
CA ILE A 91 4.46 -13.31 6.41
C ILE A 91 4.48 -11.97 5.68
N LYS A 92 4.72 -12.01 4.36
CA LYS A 92 4.59 -10.86 3.46
C LYS A 92 3.36 -11.06 2.60
N ALA A 93 2.63 -9.98 2.34
CA ALA A 93 1.47 -10.06 1.46
C ALA A 93 1.50 -8.96 0.40
N ILE A 94 1.00 -9.28 -0.78
CA ILE A 94 0.84 -8.34 -1.87
C ILE A 94 -0.64 -8.20 -2.14
N VAL A 95 -1.16 -6.98 -2.02
CA VAL A 95 -2.57 -6.68 -2.28
C VAL A 95 -2.67 -5.89 -3.57
N SER A 96 -3.43 -6.42 -4.53
CA SER A 96 -3.72 -5.76 -5.81
C SER A 96 -5.19 -5.34 -5.87
N ILE A 97 -5.45 -4.11 -6.32
CA ILE A 97 -6.80 -3.52 -6.41
C ILE A 97 -7.01 -2.96 -7.80
N GLN A 98 -8.11 -3.32 -8.45
CA GLN A 98 -8.35 -2.90 -9.82
C GLN A 98 -8.78 -1.43 -9.89
N VAL A 99 -8.13 -0.65 -10.75
CA VAL A 99 -8.45 0.77 -10.97
C VAL A 99 -8.87 1.06 -12.41
N LYS A 100 -8.47 0.21 -13.37
CA LYS A 100 -8.96 0.15 -14.76
C LYS A 100 -8.97 -1.32 -15.21
N PRO A 101 -9.65 -1.69 -16.32
CA PRO A 101 -9.67 -3.08 -16.80
C PRO A 101 -8.27 -3.72 -16.89
N ASP A 102 -7.28 -2.97 -17.37
CA ASP A 102 -5.89 -3.38 -17.55
C ASP A 102 -4.92 -2.86 -16.47
N ARG A 103 -5.41 -2.19 -15.42
CA ARG A 103 -4.55 -1.56 -14.41
C ARG A 103 -4.98 -1.83 -12.99
N TRP A 104 -3.97 -2.18 -12.20
CA TRP A 104 -4.07 -2.52 -10.80
C TRP A 104 -3.13 -1.62 -10.01
N ILE A 105 -3.55 -1.20 -8.83
CA ILE A 105 -2.63 -0.69 -7.83
C ILE A 105 -2.18 -1.83 -6.94
N VAL A 106 -0.92 -1.79 -6.49
CA VAL A 106 -0.29 -2.84 -5.69
C VAL A 106 0.26 -2.23 -4.41
N LEU A 107 -0.04 -2.87 -3.29
CA LEU A 107 0.45 -2.59 -1.95
C LEU A 107 1.28 -3.77 -1.46
N TYR A 108 2.42 -3.48 -0.85
CA TYR A 108 3.26 -4.49 -0.20
C TYR A 108 3.09 -4.39 1.32
N LEU A 109 2.74 -5.51 1.94
CA LEU A 109 2.59 -5.75 3.37
C LEU A 109 3.80 -6.54 3.87
#